data_AF-A0A922YSY5-F1
#
_entry.id   AF-A0A922YSY5-F1
#
_cell.length_a   1.000
_cell.length_b   1.000
_cell.length_c   1.000
_cell.angle_alpha   90.00
_cell.angle_beta   90.00
_cell.angle_gamma   90.00
#
_symmetry.space_group_name_H-M   'P 1'
#
loop_
_entity.id
_entity.type
_entity.pdbx_description
1 polymer ?
#
loop_
_entity_poly.entity_id
_entity_poly.type
_entity_poly.pdbx_seq_one_letter_code
_entity_poly.pdbx_strand_id
1 'polypeptide(L)'
;MAISAFDLFKIGIGPSSSHTVGPMRAARMFVAGLQAHHLLGQAARVHCGLYGSLGATGKGHGSDKAVLMGLCGHDPETVPVDAVGPTIET
;
A
#
# COMPACT_ATOMS: atom_id res chain seq x y z
N MET A 1 7.63 2.60 -26.84
CA MET A 1 7.01 2.87 -25.52
C MET A 1 6.89 4.37 -25.38
N ALA A 2 5.70 4.91 -25.16
CA ALA A 2 5.50 6.34 -24.90
C ALA A 2 5.49 6.58 -23.38
N ILE A 3 6.14 7.65 -22.93
CA ILE A 3 6.13 8.09 -21.53
C ILE A 3 5.29 9.36 -21.46
N SER A 4 4.31 9.39 -20.57
CA SER A 4 3.44 10.54 -20.33
C SER A 4 3.97 11.43 -19.19
N ALA A 5 3.62 12.71 -19.19
CA ALA A 5 3.85 13.57 -18.03
C ALA A 5 3.18 13.00 -16.77
N PHE A 6 2.02 12.34 -16.92
CA PHE A 6 1.32 11.67 -15.82
C PHE A 6 2.04 10.41 -15.30
N ASP A 7 3.02 9.87 -16.05
CA ASP A 7 3.86 8.79 -15.56
C ASP A 7 4.93 9.29 -14.58
N LEU A 8 5.36 10.54 -14.77
CA LEU A 8 6.41 11.21 -14.00
C LEU A 8 5.84 11.92 -12.77
N PHE A 9 4.69 12.59 -12.91
CA PHE A 9 4.06 13.38 -11.86
C PHE A 9 2.77 12.71 -11.39
N LYS A 10 2.86 11.99 -10.28
CA LYS A 10 1.74 11.26 -9.67
C LYS A 10 1.47 11.78 -8.27
N ILE A 11 0.20 11.94 -7.95
CA ILE A 11 -0.24 12.24 -6.58
C ILE A 11 -0.09 10.96 -5.75
N GLY A 12 0.39 11.11 -4.52
CA GLY A 12 0.56 10.01 -3.59
C GLY A 12 0.99 10.48 -2.21
N ILE A 13 0.97 9.56 -1.25
CA ILE A 13 1.43 9.78 0.12
C ILE A 13 2.94 9.56 0.26
N GLY A 14 3.59 10.41 1.04
CA GLY A 14 5.01 10.28 1.40
C GLY A 14 5.26 9.24 2.51
N PRO A 15 6.54 8.96 2.83
CA PRO A 15 7.74 9.65 2.35
C PRO A 15 8.33 9.11 1.05
N SER A 16 7.90 7.95 0.54
CA SER A 16 8.58 7.28 -0.57
C SER A 16 7.65 6.66 -1.60
N SER A 17 7.87 6.94 -2.88
CA SER A 17 7.12 6.28 -3.96
C SER A 17 7.36 4.76 -3.99
N SER A 18 8.60 4.32 -3.75
CA SER A 18 8.99 2.91 -3.84
C SER A 18 8.68 2.12 -2.58
N HIS A 19 8.71 2.76 -1.40
CA HIS A 19 8.54 2.10 -0.11
C HIS A 19 7.22 2.45 0.59
N THR A 20 6.44 3.40 0.08
CA THR A 20 5.13 3.77 0.63
C THR A 20 4.03 3.60 -0.42
N VAL A 21 4.07 4.37 -1.51
CA VAL A 21 3.02 4.33 -2.54
C VAL A 21 2.93 2.95 -3.20
N GLY A 22 4.06 2.39 -3.62
CA GLY A 22 4.14 1.07 -4.26
C GLY A 22 3.54 -0.04 -3.38
N PRO A 23 4.05 -0.24 -2.15
CA PRO A 23 3.52 -1.26 -1.23
C PRO A 23 2.02 -1.08 -0.91
N MET A 24 1.55 0.15 -0.71
CA MET A 24 0.13 0.42 -0.45
C MET A 24 -0.76 0.04 -1.64
N ARG A 25 -0.34 0.39 -2.87
CA ARG A 25 -1.05 -0.04 -4.10
C ARG A 25 -1.07 -1.56 -4.23
N ALA A 26 0.06 -2.23 -4.01
CA ALA A 26 0.15 -3.68 -4.11
C ALA A 26 -0.79 -4.38 -3.11
N ALA A 27 -0.82 -3.91 -1.86
CA ALA A 27 -1.72 -4.44 -0.83
C ALA A 27 -3.20 -4.22 -1.17
N ARG A 28 -3.56 -3.03 -1.66
CA ARG A 28 -4.95 -2.76 -2.11
C ARG A 28 -5.34 -3.63 -3.29
N MET A 29 -4.47 -3.78 -4.28
CA MET A 29 -4.70 -4.65 -5.43
C MET A 29 -4.95 -6.10 -5.01
N PHE A 30 -4.21 -6.59 -4.01
CA PHE A 30 -4.41 -7.93 -3.46
C PHE A 30 -5.82 -8.11 -2.88
N VAL A 31 -6.27 -7.19 -2.02
CA VAL A 31 -7.61 -7.28 -1.40
C VAL A 31 -8.72 -7.07 -2.43
N ALA A 32 -8.55 -6.14 -3.39
CA ALA A 32 -9.48 -5.97 -4.50
C ALA A 32 -9.59 -7.25 -5.35
N GLY A 33 -8.48 -7.95 -5.58
CA GLY A 33 -8.48 -9.25 -6.25
C GLY A 33 -9.25 -10.31 -5.46
N LEU A 34 -9.01 -10.43 -4.15
CA LEU A 34 -9.78 -11.36 -3.30
C LEU A 34 -11.29 -11.06 -3.36
N GLN A 35 -11.67 -9.78 -3.34
CA GLN A 35 -13.07 -9.38 -3.45
C GLN A 35 -13.66 -9.73 -4.83
N ALA A 36 -12.96 -9.41 -5.91
CA ALA A 36 -13.39 -9.70 -7.29
C ALA A 36 -13.57 -11.21 -7.55
N HIS A 37 -12.78 -12.05 -6.88
CA HIS A 37 -12.87 -13.51 -6.97
C HIS A 37 -13.79 -14.14 -5.91
N HIS A 38 -14.52 -13.35 -5.11
CA HIS A 38 -15.39 -13.83 -4.02
C HIS A 38 -14.66 -14.69 -2.96
N LEU A 39 -13.34 -14.46 -2.79
CA LEU A 39 -12.49 -15.14 -1.82
C LEU A 39 -12.32 -14.37 -0.52
N LEU A 40 -12.63 -13.06 -0.51
CA LEU A 40 -12.39 -12.20 0.66
C LEU A 40 -13.09 -12.71 1.93
N GLY A 41 -14.34 -13.17 1.82
CA GLY A 41 -15.07 -13.73 2.97
C GLY A 41 -14.53 -15.06 3.49
N GLN A 42 -13.67 -15.73 2.72
CA GLN A 42 -13.04 -17.00 3.09
C GLN A 42 -11.61 -16.79 3.66
N ALA A 43 -11.05 -15.59 3.51
CA ALA A 43 -9.70 -15.28 3.95
C ALA A 43 -9.65 -15.12 5.49
N ALA A 44 -9.27 -16.19 6.19
CA ALA A 44 -9.14 -16.16 7.66
C ALA A 44 -7.85 -15.46 8.15
N ARG A 45 -6.83 -15.36 7.29
CA ARG A 45 -5.53 -14.74 7.63
C ARG A 45 -4.86 -14.20 6.38
N VAL A 46 -4.26 -13.02 6.50
CA VAL A 46 -3.35 -12.45 5.50
C VAL A 46 -1.95 -12.42 6.08
N HIS A 47 -0.95 -12.75 5.27
CA HIS A 47 0.46 -12.64 5.62
C HIS A 47 1.17 -11.80 4.55
N CYS A 48 1.96 -10.82 4.98
CA CYS A 48 2.80 -10.02 4.11
C CYS A 48 4.26 -10.14 4.56
N GLY A 49 5.12 -10.56 3.65
CA GLY A 49 6.57 -10.58 3.84
C GLY A 49 7.21 -9.45 3.01
N LEU A 50 8.06 -8.65 3.65
CA LEU A 50 8.87 -7.62 2.98
C LEU A 50 10.29 -8.16 2.78
N TYR A 51 10.76 -8.16 1.54
CA TYR A 51 12.04 -8.77 1.15
C TYR A 51 13.04 -7.73 0.62
N GLY A 52 14.33 -8.06 0.64
CA GLY A 52 15.39 -7.23 0.08
C GLY A 52 15.46 -5.84 0.71
N SER A 53 15.67 -4.82 -0.11
CA SER A 53 15.74 -3.41 0.33
C SER A 53 14.45 -2.92 0.98
N LEU A 54 13.29 -3.41 0.51
CA LEU A 54 11.99 -3.06 1.06
C LEU A 54 11.84 -3.57 2.50
N GLY A 55 12.29 -4.80 2.78
CA GLY A 55 12.33 -5.34 4.14
C GLY A 55 13.37 -4.65 5.02
N ALA A 56 14.56 -4.37 4.47
CA ALA A 56 15.66 -3.78 5.21
C ALA A 56 15.40 -2.33 5.68
N THR A 57 14.66 -1.54 4.89
CA THR A 57 14.44 -0.11 5.15
C THR A 57 12.98 0.26 5.38
N GLY A 58 12.08 -0.73 5.35
CA GLY A 58 10.64 -0.50 5.32
C GLY A 58 10.10 0.28 6.52
N LYS A 59 10.60 0.02 7.73
CA LYS A 59 10.17 0.77 8.94
C LYS A 59 10.45 2.26 8.85
N GLY A 60 11.62 2.66 8.34
CA GLY A 60 12.00 4.07 8.18
C GLY A 60 11.18 4.80 7.11
N HIS A 61 10.56 4.06 6.19
CA HIS A 61 9.72 4.59 5.11
C HIS A 61 8.22 4.35 5.32
N GLY A 62 7.82 3.79 6.47
CA GLY A 62 6.43 3.45 6.78
C GLY A 62 5.83 2.37 5.87
N SER A 63 6.63 1.45 5.34
CA SER A 63 6.16 0.39 4.44
C SER A 63 5.16 -0.56 5.11
N ASP A 64 5.31 -0.80 6.41
CA ASP A 64 4.38 -1.56 7.23
C ASP A 64 3.00 -0.89 7.27
N LYS A 65 2.95 0.39 7.65
CA LYS A 65 1.72 1.20 7.66
C LYS A 65 1.11 1.29 6.26
N ALA A 66 1.93 1.49 5.23
CA ALA A 66 1.50 1.54 3.85
C ALA A 66 0.81 0.24 3.41
N VAL A 67 1.41 -0.91 3.69
CA VAL A 67 0.81 -2.23 3.40
C VAL A 67 -0.51 -2.38 4.14
N LEU A 68 -0.55 -2.08 5.44
CA LEU A 68 -1.78 -2.27 6.21
C LEU A 68 -2.91 -1.33 5.75
N MET A 69 -2.62 -0.06 5.47
CA MET A 69 -3.62 0.87 4.90
C MET A 69 -4.13 0.38 3.54
N GLY A 70 -3.25 -0.18 2.71
CA GLY A 70 -3.65 -0.80 1.45
C GLY A 70 -4.53 -2.03 1.65
N LEU A 71 -4.23 -2.88 2.62
CA LEU A 71 -5.08 -4.03 2.99
C LEU A 71 -6.46 -3.60 3.52
N CYS A 72 -6.55 -2.44 4.17
CA CYS A 72 -7.82 -1.80 4.55
C CYS A 72 -8.57 -1.17 3.35
N GLY A 73 -7.99 -1.21 2.15
CA GLY A 73 -8.63 -0.75 0.91
C GLY A 73 -8.35 0.72 0.54
N HIS A 74 -7.50 1.43 1.29
CA HIS A 74 -7.20 2.84 1.03
C HIS A 74 -6.33 3.05 -0.21
N ASP A 75 -6.58 4.16 -0.94
CA ASP A 75 -5.75 4.62 -2.07
C ASP A 75 -4.64 5.55 -1.58
N PRO A 76 -3.35 5.33 -1.93
CA PRO A 76 -2.31 6.31 -1.61
C PRO A 76 -2.52 7.69 -2.26
N GLU A 77 -3.32 7.79 -3.31
CA GLU A 77 -3.65 9.07 -3.97
C GLU A 77 -4.68 9.88 -3.17
N THR A 78 -5.61 9.22 -2.49
CA THR A 78 -6.78 9.89 -1.87
C THR A 78 -6.91 9.67 -0.36
N VAL A 79 -6.03 8.86 0.25
CA VAL A 79 -6.06 8.62 1.69
C VAL A 79 -5.78 9.92 2.46
N PRO A 80 -6.61 10.27 3.46
CA PRO A 80 -6.29 11.39 4.33
C PRO A 80 -5.04 11.06 5.15
N VAL A 81 -4.01 11.89 5.05
CA VAL A 81 -2.72 11.66 5.73
C VAL A 81 -2.90 11.56 7.25
N ASP A 82 -3.75 12.42 7.81
CA ASP A 82 -4.03 12.48 9.25
C ASP A 82 -4.78 11.24 9.77
N ALA A 83 -5.42 10.47 8.88
CA ALA A 83 -6.13 9.25 9.26
C ALA A 83 -5.19 8.04 9.39
N VAL A 84 -3.98 8.09 8.81
CA VAL A 84 -3.06 6.93 8.79
C VAL A 84 -2.64 6.52 10.21
N GLY A 85 -2.24 7.50 11.04
CA GLY A 85 -1.81 7.24 12.42
C GLY A 85 -2.90 6.61 13.29
N PRO A 86 -4.09 7.23 13.40
CA PRO A 86 -5.20 6.69 14.19
C PRO A 86 -5.75 5.34 13.70
N THR A 87 -5.65 5.06 12.40
CA THR A 87 -6.15 3.80 11.84
C THR A 87 -5.22 2.63 12.19
N ILE A 88 -3.91 2.89 12.31
CA ILE A 88 -2.89 1.86 12.40
C ILE A 88 -1.86 2.20 13.48
N GLU A 89 -2.00 1.52 14.61
CA GLU A 89 -0.98 1.45 15.65
C GLU A 89 -0.11 0.21 15.39
N THR A 90 1.14 0.46 14.97
CA THR A 90 2.21 -0.53 14.75
C THR A 90 3.28 -0.42 15.81
#